data_AF-A0A1Y2CN29-F1
#
_entry.id   AF-A0A1Y2CN29-F1
#
_cell.length_a   1.000
_cell.length_b   1.000
_cell.length_c   1.000
_cell.angle_alpha   90.00
_cell.angle_beta   90.00
_cell.angle_gamma   90.00
#
_symmetry.space_group_name_H-M   'P 1'
#
loop_
_entity.id
_entity.type
_entity.pdbx_description
1 polymer ?
#
loop_
_entity_poly.entity_id
_entity_poly.type
_entity_poly.pdbx_seq_one_letter_code
_entity_poly.pdbx_strand_id
1 'polypeptide(L)'
;MTLLTTKAQASRVPLYISTAFQLCASKWTGMTDYSVAKRALQSESVSGILEDALEQLEKQFGVLLVSRICAFITAARNGLSLGELTDVVSLEWDVVSEVFEGKDVVVRRLNSVLVEQVLWELQGCLAKKRVGAGGLEAYFWSSSVFKSVAAERYLYLTDRLVATHRSLANYWRDKKVKEAAGTGAPATETKSSNGRDKATTVVKTFGFNQTLLILGKPNERRISSVVWHLLNCGTSGATEAVKTLQSISFLGAAIDAGLLDEIWNVSSLRWRTWGLAFTVRS
;
A
#
# COMPACT_ATOMS: atom_id res chain seq x y z
N MET A 1 2.94 1.12 34.17
CA MET A 1 4.41 1.26 34.05
C MET A 1 5.17 0.00 34.47
N THR A 2 4.85 -0.63 35.62
CA THR A 2 5.51 -1.86 36.10
C THR A 2 5.52 -3.02 35.10
N LEU A 3 4.43 -3.20 34.32
CA LEU A 3 4.35 -4.25 33.29
C LEU A 3 5.43 -4.09 32.20
N LEU A 4 5.58 -2.87 31.66
CA LEU A 4 6.54 -2.58 30.60
C LEU A 4 7.98 -2.80 31.08
N THR A 5 8.29 -2.38 32.31
CA THR A 5 9.64 -2.57 32.87
C THR A 5 9.99 -4.05 33.03
N THR A 6 9.05 -4.89 33.48
CA THR A 6 9.28 -6.34 33.60
C THR A 6 9.52 -6.99 32.23
N LYS A 7 8.69 -6.66 31.23
CA LYS A 7 8.87 -7.17 29.86
C LYS A 7 10.16 -6.67 29.22
N ALA A 8 10.54 -5.41 29.46
CA ALA A 8 11.80 -4.83 28.98
C ALA A 8 13.03 -5.52 29.58
N GLN A 9 13.01 -5.82 30.88
CA GLN A 9 14.07 -6.55 31.56
C GLN A 9 14.26 -7.98 31.02
N ALA A 10 13.16 -8.63 30.63
CA ALA A 10 13.17 -9.98 30.05
C ALA A 10 13.72 -9.99 28.62
N SER A 11 13.23 -9.13 27.73
CA SER A 11 13.60 -9.14 26.31
C SER A 11 15.02 -8.61 26.04
N ARG A 12 15.43 -7.53 26.72
CA ARG A 12 16.71 -6.81 26.50
C ARG A 12 16.98 -6.35 25.06
N VAL A 13 16.02 -6.44 24.14
CA VAL A 13 16.14 -5.95 22.76
C VAL A 13 15.59 -4.53 22.67
N PRO A 14 16.39 -3.53 22.24
CA PRO A 14 15.93 -2.14 22.13
C PRO A 14 14.70 -1.95 21.24
N LEU A 15 14.65 -2.69 20.11
CA LEU A 15 13.51 -2.66 19.20
C LEU A 15 12.21 -3.14 19.88
N TYR A 16 12.28 -4.19 20.72
CA TYR A 16 11.12 -4.66 21.48
C TYR A 16 10.59 -3.58 22.41
N ILE A 17 11.48 -2.96 23.20
CA ILE A 17 11.10 -1.93 24.16
C ILE A 17 10.46 -0.73 23.45
N SER A 18 11.08 -0.27 22.36
CA SER A 18 10.54 0.83 21.55
C SER A 18 9.16 0.47 20.96
N THR A 19 9.00 -0.73 20.42
CA THR A 19 7.74 -1.18 19.81
C THR A 19 6.63 -1.30 20.85
N ALA A 20 6.91 -1.97 21.97
CA ALA A 20 5.98 -2.12 23.09
C ALA A 20 5.55 -0.75 23.66
N PHE A 21 6.47 0.21 23.72
CA PHE A 21 6.14 1.55 24.15
C PHE A 21 5.25 2.26 23.13
N GLN A 22 5.64 2.29 21.85
CA GLN A 22 4.93 3.06 20.82
C GLN A 22 3.53 2.51 20.50
N LEU A 23 3.39 1.19 20.38
CA LEU A 23 2.11 0.55 20.03
C LEU A 23 1.17 0.37 21.21
N CYS A 24 1.70 0.16 22.42
CA CYS A 24 0.89 -0.18 23.59
C CYS A 24 0.97 0.89 24.68
N ALA A 25 2.16 1.09 25.27
CA ALA A 25 2.27 1.85 26.52
C ALA A 25 2.00 3.35 26.37
N SER A 26 2.29 3.93 25.20
CA SER A 26 2.01 5.33 24.87
C SER A 26 0.51 5.67 24.91
N LYS A 27 -0.35 4.65 24.75
CA LYS A 27 -1.82 4.76 24.75
C LYS A 27 -2.43 4.52 26.14
N TRP A 28 -1.64 4.10 27.12
CA TRP A 28 -2.13 3.84 28.48
C TRP A 28 -2.38 5.15 29.22
N THR A 29 -3.58 5.32 29.74
CA THR A 29 -3.97 6.43 30.62
C THR A 29 -4.03 5.96 32.07
N GLY A 30 -4.16 6.88 33.03
CA GLY A 30 -4.36 6.52 34.44
C GLY A 30 -5.62 5.67 34.70
N MET A 31 -6.54 5.59 33.72
CA MET A 31 -7.76 4.77 33.78
C MET A 31 -7.61 3.42 33.06
N THR A 32 -6.46 3.14 32.44
CA THR A 32 -6.23 1.85 31.77
C THR A 32 -6.07 0.75 32.80
N ASP A 33 -7.02 -0.18 32.84
CA ASP A 33 -6.98 -1.35 33.70
C ASP A 33 -5.77 -2.26 33.39
N TYR A 34 -5.18 -2.84 34.44
CA TYR A 34 -4.01 -3.71 34.31
C TYR A 34 -4.26 -4.92 33.40
N SER A 35 -5.45 -5.51 33.43
CA SER A 35 -5.82 -6.63 32.56
C SER A 35 -5.85 -6.25 31.08
N VAL A 36 -6.27 -5.02 30.76
CA VAL A 36 -6.27 -4.47 29.40
C VAL A 36 -4.84 -4.22 28.94
N ALA A 37 -4.02 -3.57 29.78
CA ALA A 37 -2.60 -3.36 29.48
C ALA A 37 -1.84 -4.68 29.28
N LYS A 38 -2.11 -5.69 30.12
CA LYS A 38 -1.54 -7.04 30.00
C LYS A 38 -1.98 -7.76 28.73
N ARG A 39 -3.23 -7.57 28.30
CA ARG A 39 -3.74 -8.12 27.04
C ARG A 39 -3.11 -7.45 25.82
N ALA A 40 -2.92 -6.13 25.86
CA ALA A 40 -2.29 -5.40 24.76
C ALA A 40 -0.81 -5.73 24.59
N LEU A 41 -0.11 -6.10 25.68
CA LEU A 41 1.30 -6.48 25.68
C LEU A 41 1.47 -7.96 26.09
N GLN A 42 0.82 -8.86 25.35
CA GLN A 42 0.93 -10.31 25.58
C GLN A 42 2.24 -10.86 25.04
N SER A 43 2.56 -10.53 23.79
CA SER A 43 3.71 -11.10 23.10
C SER A 43 5.06 -10.68 23.69
N GLU A 44 6.02 -11.62 23.62
CA GLU A 44 7.40 -11.45 24.08
C GLU A 44 8.37 -11.21 22.92
N SER A 45 7.87 -11.18 21.69
CA SER A 45 8.67 -10.90 20.49
C SER A 45 8.21 -9.63 19.80
N VAL A 46 9.13 -8.97 19.06
CA VAL A 46 8.81 -7.79 18.24
C VAL A 46 7.75 -8.14 17.20
N SER A 47 7.90 -9.30 16.56
CA SER A 47 6.96 -9.76 15.54
C SER A 47 5.57 -9.99 16.10
N GLY A 48 5.46 -10.64 17.26
CA GLY A 48 4.16 -10.92 17.85
C GLY A 48 3.46 -9.66 18.38
N ILE A 49 4.19 -8.65 18.87
CA ILE A 49 3.55 -7.35 19.21
C ILE A 49 2.93 -6.71 17.97
N LEU A 50 3.63 -6.77 16.82
CA LEU A 50 3.07 -6.24 15.58
C LEU A 50 1.87 -7.07 15.09
N GLU A 51 1.92 -8.40 15.16
CA GLU A 51 0.78 -9.26 14.83
C GLU A 51 -0.45 -8.94 15.70
N ASP A 52 -0.26 -8.83 17.01
CA ASP A 52 -1.33 -8.47 17.96
C ASP A 52 -1.93 -7.09 17.63
N ALA A 53 -1.10 -6.13 17.21
CA ALA A 53 -1.53 -4.80 16.80
C ALA A 53 -2.29 -4.81 15.47
N LEU A 54 -1.82 -5.59 14.49
CA LEU A 54 -2.48 -5.75 13.20
C LEU A 54 -3.85 -6.43 13.35
N GLU A 55 -3.97 -7.45 14.20
CA GLU A 55 -5.24 -8.10 14.50
C GLU A 55 -6.24 -7.11 15.16
N GLN A 56 -5.77 -6.26 16.07
CA GLN A 56 -6.60 -5.22 16.68
C GLN A 56 -7.06 -4.17 15.65
N LEU A 57 -6.17 -3.77 14.74
CA LEU A 57 -6.49 -2.84 13.67
C LEU A 57 -7.55 -3.39 12.72
N GLU A 58 -7.43 -4.66 12.34
CA GLU A 58 -8.41 -5.34 11.49
C GLU A 58 -9.80 -5.40 12.15
N LYS A 59 -9.86 -5.61 13.47
CA LYS A 59 -11.12 -5.56 14.23
C LYS A 59 -11.72 -4.16 14.27
N GLN A 60 -10.89 -3.12 14.30
CA GLN A 60 -11.33 -1.74 14.42
C GLN A 60 -11.76 -1.11 13.09
N PHE A 61 -11.00 -1.35 12.01
CA PHE A 61 -11.18 -0.68 10.72
C PHE A 61 -11.65 -1.60 9.59
N GLY A 62 -11.73 -2.91 9.84
CA GLY A 62 -12.05 -3.91 8.83
C GLY A 62 -10.79 -4.57 8.26
N VAL A 63 -10.86 -5.88 8.06
CA VAL A 63 -9.74 -6.72 7.58
C VAL A 63 -9.28 -6.26 6.20
N LEU A 64 -10.23 -5.93 5.32
CA LEU A 64 -9.94 -5.62 3.93
C LEU A 64 -9.16 -4.31 3.78
N LEU A 65 -9.58 -3.26 4.49
CA LEU A 65 -8.91 -1.96 4.49
C LEU A 65 -7.47 -2.07 5.04
N VAL A 66 -7.31 -2.66 6.22
CA VAL A 66 -5.99 -2.79 6.88
C VAL A 66 -5.06 -3.65 6.06
N SER A 67 -5.56 -4.78 5.52
CA SER A 67 -4.79 -5.67 4.67
C SER A 67 -4.27 -4.96 3.42
N ARG A 68 -5.11 -4.17 2.72
CA ARG A 68 -4.67 -3.46 1.51
C ARG A 68 -3.69 -2.34 1.84
N ILE A 69 -3.92 -1.55 2.89
CA ILE A 69 -2.98 -0.52 3.34
C ILE A 69 -1.60 -1.12 3.62
N CYS A 70 -1.54 -2.16 4.45
CA CYS A 70 -0.28 -2.79 4.84
C CYS A 70 0.39 -3.51 3.66
N ALA A 71 -0.39 -4.17 2.79
CA ALA A 71 0.11 -4.78 1.57
C ALA A 71 0.78 -3.76 0.65
N PHE A 72 0.17 -2.58 0.45
CA PHE A 72 0.73 -1.54 -0.41
C PHE A 72 2.00 -0.94 0.17
N ILE A 73 2.05 -0.62 1.47
CA ILE A 73 3.27 -0.13 2.12
C ILE A 73 4.41 -1.15 2.00
N THR A 74 4.09 -2.43 2.20
CA THR A 74 5.07 -3.54 2.14
C THR A 74 5.61 -3.76 0.73
N ALA A 75 4.73 -3.70 -0.27
CA ALA A 75 5.07 -3.91 -1.67
C ALA A 75 5.64 -2.67 -2.37
N ALA A 76 5.50 -1.47 -1.80
CA ALA A 76 6.00 -0.23 -2.40
C ALA A 76 7.52 -0.22 -2.49
N ARG A 77 8.05 0.23 -3.63
CA ARG A 77 9.49 0.36 -3.86
C ARG A 77 10.09 1.51 -3.03
N ASN A 78 9.53 2.70 -3.21
CA ASN A 78 10.01 3.95 -2.62
C ASN A 78 9.01 4.50 -1.58
N GLY A 79 8.34 3.60 -0.85
CA GLY A 79 7.26 3.96 0.07
C GLY A 79 6.07 4.60 -0.64
N LEU A 80 5.06 5.02 0.11
CA LEU A 80 3.90 5.76 -0.40
C LEU A 80 3.59 6.94 0.52
N SER A 81 3.31 8.10 -0.06
CA SER A 81 2.74 9.22 0.70
C SER A 81 1.31 8.93 1.13
N LEU A 82 0.78 9.73 2.07
CA LEU A 82 -0.61 9.59 2.50
C LEU A 82 -1.59 9.70 1.31
N GLY A 83 -1.35 10.67 0.42
CA GLY A 83 -2.15 10.87 -0.79
C GLY A 83 -2.08 9.66 -1.71
N GLU A 84 -0.86 9.22 -2.06
CA GLU A 84 -0.68 8.08 -2.96
C GLU A 84 -1.28 6.78 -2.41
N LEU A 85 -1.12 6.55 -1.11
CA LEU A 85 -1.71 5.40 -0.44
C LEU A 85 -3.24 5.47 -0.44
N THR A 86 -3.81 6.63 -0.10
CA THR A 86 -5.26 6.85 -0.13
C THR A 86 -5.81 6.62 -1.54
N ASP A 87 -5.11 7.10 -2.55
CA ASP A 87 -5.50 6.99 -3.93
C ASP A 87 -5.46 5.54 -4.43
N VAL A 88 -4.37 4.82 -4.19
CA VAL A 88 -4.27 3.41 -4.64
C VAL A 88 -5.26 2.50 -3.91
N VAL A 89 -5.52 2.73 -2.62
CA VAL A 89 -6.56 1.97 -1.89
C VAL A 89 -7.95 2.32 -2.40
N SER A 90 -8.20 3.57 -2.78
CA SER A 90 -9.48 4.00 -3.39
C SER A 90 -9.73 3.37 -4.77
N LEU A 91 -8.73 2.79 -5.42
CA LEU A 91 -8.90 2.04 -6.66
C LEU A 91 -9.31 0.58 -6.45
N GLU A 92 -9.34 0.12 -5.20
CA GLU A 92 -9.69 -1.25 -4.84
C GLU A 92 -11.19 -1.33 -4.55
N TRP A 93 -11.93 -1.84 -5.54
CA TRP A 93 -13.39 -1.89 -5.52
C TRP A 93 -13.95 -2.53 -4.25
N ASP A 94 -13.37 -3.63 -3.80
CA ASP A 94 -13.88 -4.37 -2.64
C ASP A 94 -13.74 -3.52 -1.37
N VAL A 95 -12.60 -2.86 -1.17
CA VAL A 95 -12.35 -1.97 0.00
C VAL A 95 -13.35 -0.83 0.00
N VAL A 96 -13.50 -0.20 -1.16
CA VAL A 96 -14.40 0.94 -1.33
C VAL A 96 -15.85 0.53 -1.12
N SER A 97 -16.25 -0.63 -1.62
CA SER A 97 -17.61 -1.15 -1.46
C SER A 97 -17.93 -1.44 0.01
N GLU A 98 -16.98 -2.00 0.77
CA GLU A 98 -17.11 -2.23 2.21
C GLU A 98 -17.25 -0.91 2.99
N VAL A 99 -16.39 0.09 2.71
CA VAL A 99 -16.41 1.38 3.44
C VAL A 99 -17.66 2.22 3.14
N PHE A 100 -18.20 2.11 1.92
CA PHE A 100 -19.39 2.84 1.46
C PHE A 100 -20.66 2.00 1.48
N GLU A 101 -20.66 0.83 2.14
CA GLU A 101 -21.84 0.00 2.25
C GLU A 101 -23.00 0.81 2.88
N GLY A 102 -24.16 0.80 2.23
CA GLY A 102 -25.34 1.56 2.66
C GLY A 102 -25.26 3.08 2.47
N LYS A 103 -24.21 3.61 1.83
CA LYS A 103 -24.06 5.06 1.55
C LYS A 103 -24.26 5.34 0.06
N ASP A 104 -25.19 6.23 -0.26
CA ASP A 104 -25.37 6.73 -1.62
C ASP A 104 -24.39 7.89 -1.88
N VAL A 105 -23.28 7.59 -2.54
CA VAL A 105 -22.23 8.58 -2.87
C VAL A 105 -21.97 8.62 -4.37
N VAL A 106 -21.94 9.84 -4.91
CA VAL A 106 -21.71 10.09 -6.36
C VAL A 106 -20.28 9.74 -6.77
N VAL A 107 -19.33 9.91 -5.86
CA VAL A 107 -17.90 9.63 -6.07
C VAL A 107 -17.38 8.78 -4.92
N ARG A 108 -16.84 7.62 -5.25
CA ARG A 108 -16.28 6.69 -4.27
C ARG A 108 -14.76 6.87 -4.16
N ARG A 109 -14.33 7.66 -3.19
CA ARG A 109 -12.91 7.85 -2.81
C ARG A 109 -12.81 7.79 -1.29
N LEU A 110 -11.83 7.06 -0.76
CA LEU A 110 -11.58 7.03 0.67
C LEU A 110 -11.16 8.40 1.19
N ASN A 111 -11.59 8.73 2.40
CA ASN A 111 -11.11 9.90 3.12
C ASN A 111 -9.66 9.64 3.56
N SER A 112 -8.74 10.55 3.26
CA SER A 112 -7.34 10.44 3.69
C SER A 112 -7.21 10.37 5.21
N VAL A 113 -8.15 10.97 5.95
CA VAL A 113 -8.21 10.89 7.43
C VAL A 113 -8.39 9.44 7.89
N LEU A 114 -9.21 8.64 7.20
CA LEU A 114 -9.41 7.23 7.54
C LEU A 114 -8.11 6.42 7.36
N VAL A 115 -7.39 6.67 6.27
CA VAL A 115 -6.09 6.03 6.02
C VAL A 115 -5.07 6.47 7.05
N GLU A 116 -5.02 7.78 7.36
CA GLU A 116 -4.13 8.34 8.37
C GLU A 116 -4.36 7.75 9.76
N GLN A 117 -5.62 7.52 10.15
CA GLN A 117 -5.97 6.85 11.41
C GLN A 117 -5.35 5.43 11.48
N VAL A 118 -5.43 4.65 10.42
CA VAL A 118 -4.79 3.32 10.37
C VAL A 118 -3.27 3.44 10.51
N LEU A 119 -2.64 4.41 9.84
CA LEU A 119 -1.19 4.63 9.93
C LEU A 119 -0.76 5.11 11.32
N TRP A 120 -1.59 5.93 11.96
CA TRP A 120 -1.36 6.45 13.31
C TRP A 120 -1.33 5.33 14.35
N GLU A 121 -2.21 4.34 14.21
CA GLU A 121 -2.21 3.18 15.10
C GLU A 121 -0.93 2.33 14.98
N LEU A 122 -0.27 2.38 13.82
CA LEU A 122 1.03 1.76 13.52
C LEU A 122 2.23 2.68 13.78
N GLN A 123 2.04 3.80 14.49
CA GLN A 123 3.13 4.71 14.82
C GLN A 123 4.28 3.97 15.54
N GLY A 124 5.52 4.34 15.22
CA GLY A 124 6.72 3.65 15.70
C GLY A 124 7.13 2.43 14.86
N CYS A 125 6.18 1.74 14.23
CA CYS A 125 6.47 0.70 13.24
C CYS A 125 6.70 1.27 11.84
N LEU A 126 6.25 2.50 11.61
CA LEU A 126 6.44 3.25 10.36
C LEU A 126 7.44 4.38 10.54
N ALA A 127 8.24 4.60 9.51
CA ALA A 127 9.13 5.76 9.36
C ALA A 127 8.66 6.61 8.16
N LYS A 128 8.70 7.93 8.32
CA LYS A 128 8.50 8.88 7.22
C LYS A 128 9.85 9.25 6.63
N LYS A 129 9.98 9.18 5.30
CA LYS A 129 11.18 9.61 4.57
C LYS A 129 10.77 10.53 3.43
N ARG A 130 11.59 11.55 3.16
CA ARG A 130 11.42 12.40 1.98
C ARG A 130 11.87 11.65 0.74
N VAL A 131 11.03 11.64 -0.29
CA VAL A 131 11.25 10.92 -1.55
C VAL A 131 10.97 11.80 -2.75
N GLY A 132 11.73 11.59 -3.83
CA GLY A 132 11.71 12.41 -5.04
C GLY A 132 12.24 13.83 -4.82
N ALA A 133 12.50 14.55 -5.89
CA ALA A 133 12.99 15.93 -5.85
C ALA A 133 12.01 16.92 -5.19
N GLY A 134 10.72 16.59 -5.18
CA GLY A 134 9.69 17.37 -4.50
C GLY A 134 9.69 17.24 -2.97
N GLY A 135 10.49 16.33 -2.39
CA GLY A 135 10.59 16.17 -0.93
C GLY A 135 9.32 15.62 -0.27
N LEU A 136 8.50 14.88 -1.02
CA LEU A 136 7.24 14.31 -0.53
C LEU A 136 7.51 13.33 0.61
N GLU A 137 6.75 13.38 1.69
CA GLU A 137 6.88 12.42 2.79
C GLU A 137 6.16 11.12 2.46
N ALA A 138 6.91 10.02 2.42
CA ALA A 138 6.41 8.68 2.20
C ALA A 138 6.64 7.78 3.41
N TYR A 139 5.68 6.87 3.65
CA TYR A 139 5.71 5.88 4.71
C TYR A 139 6.50 4.63 4.28
N PHE A 140 7.33 4.16 5.20
CA PHE A 140 8.10 2.92 5.11
C PHE A 140 7.97 2.16 6.42
N TRP A 141 8.16 0.84 6.40
CA TRP A 141 8.45 0.09 7.63
C TRP A 141 9.78 0.58 8.23
N SER A 142 9.76 0.89 9.53
CA SER A 142 10.96 1.40 10.24
C SER A 142 12.00 0.30 10.48
N SER A 143 11.60 -0.97 10.44
CA SER A 143 12.47 -2.14 10.57
C SER A 143 12.11 -3.22 9.54
N SER A 144 13.11 -4.01 9.12
CA SER A 144 12.91 -5.17 8.25
C SER A 144 12.04 -6.24 8.89
N VAL A 145 12.05 -6.36 10.23
CA VAL A 145 11.19 -7.29 10.98
C VAL A 145 9.72 -6.96 10.73
N PHE A 146 9.33 -5.68 10.82
CA PHE A 146 7.95 -5.25 10.57
C PHE A 146 7.53 -5.51 9.14
N LYS A 147 8.44 -5.25 8.19
CA LYS A 147 8.20 -5.56 6.78
C LYS A 147 7.99 -7.06 6.56
N SER A 148 8.77 -7.93 7.22
CA SER A 148 8.62 -9.39 7.11
C SER A 148 7.26 -9.85 7.63
N VAL A 149 6.89 -9.41 8.83
CA VAL A 149 5.60 -9.72 9.46
C VAL A 149 4.43 -9.29 8.56
N ALA A 150 4.45 -8.06 8.06
CA ALA A 150 3.41 -7.59 7.16
C ALA A 150 3.40 -8.35 5.81
N ALA A 151 4.55 -8.77 5.30
CA ALA A 151 4.65 -9.57 4.09
C ALA A 151 4.09 -10.99 4.31
N GLU A 152 4.43 -11.63 5.43
CA GLU A 152 3.92 -12.94 5.81
C GLU A 152 2.40 -12.89 6.05
N ARG A 153 1.89 -11.85 6.70
CA ARG A 153 0.44 -11.73 6.95
C ARG A 153 -0.36 -11.43 5.69
N TYR A 154 0.09 -10.48 4.86
CA TYR A 154 -0.74 -9.91 3.78
C TYR A 154 -0.30 -10.27 2.37
N LEU A 155 0.92 -10.76 2.17
CA LEU A 155 1.50 -11.03 0.84
C LEU A 155 2.03 -12.46 0.69
N TYR A 156 1.74 -13.38 1.62
CA TYR A 156 2.25 -14.76 1.55
C TYR A 156 1.81 -15.51 0.29
N LEU A 157 0.59 -15.26 -0.18
CA LEU A 157 0.11 -15.82 -1.44
C LEU A 157 0.76 -15.08 -2.60
N THR A 158 1.46 -15.83 -3.46
CA THR A 158 2.06 -15.30 -4.70
C THR A 158 1.04 -14.51 -5.52
N ASP A 159 -0.20 -14.99 -5.64
CA ASP A 159 -1.25 -14.30 -6.38
C ASP A 159 -1.61 -12.94 -5.76
N ARG A 160 -1.65 -12.85 -4.42
CA ARG A 160 -1.91 -11.59 -3.72
C ARG A 160 -0.73 -10.62 -3.83
N LEU A 161 0.50 -11.12 -3.81
CA LEU A 161 1.70 -10.32 -4.07
C LEU A 161 1.68 -9.73 -5.50
N VAL A 162 1.44 -10.58 -6.50
CA VAL A 162 1.34 -10.19 -7.91
C VAL A 162 0.19 -9.20 -8.13
N ALA A 163 -0.98 -9.44 -7.53
CA ALA A 163 -2.12 -8.53 -7.62
C ALA A 163 -1.82 -7.17 -6.99
N THR A 164 -1.14 -7.14 -5.84
CA THR A 164 -0.71 -5.89 -5.18
C THR A 164 0.25 -5.09 -6.04
N HIS A 165 1.27 -5.74 -6.63
CA HIS A 165 2.15 -5.09 -7.59
C HIS A 165 1.40 -4.60 -8.83
N ARG A 166 0.41 -5.35 -9.32
CA ARG A 166 -0.40 -4.93 -10.47
C ARG A 166 -1.26 -3.70 -10.15
N SER A 167 -1.87 -3.63 -8.97
CA SER A 167 -2.60 -2.44 -8.52
C SER A 167 -1.70 -1.21 -8.43
N LEU A 168 -0.48 -1.35 -7.88
CA LEU A 168 0.50 -0.26 -7.84
C LEU A 168 0.95 0.16 -9.25
N ALA A 169 1.27 -0.79 -10.13
CA ALA A 169 1.63 -0.49 -11.52
C ALA A 169 0.50 0.25 -12.26
N ASN A 170 -0.75 -0.19 -12.07
CA ASN A 170 -1.92 0.42 -12.69
C ASN A 170 -2.19 1.82 -12.15
N TYR A 171 -1.96 2.06 -10.85
CA TYR A 171 -2.02 3.39 -10.25
C TYR A 171 -1.04 4.35 -10.92
N TRP A 172 0.24 3.99 -10.97
CA TRP A 172 1.27 4.84 -11.58
C TRP A 172 1.09 5.03 -13.10
N ARG A 173 0.45 4.08 -13.78
CA ARG A 173 0.14 4.19 -15.22
C ARG A 173 -1.16 4.91 -15.52
N ASP A 174 -1.93 5.26 -14.49
CA ASP A 174 -3.25 5.87 -14.61
C ASP A 174 -4.24 5.00 -15.41
N LYS A 175 -4.13 3.66 -15.30
CA LYS A 175 -4.87 2.71 -16.16
C LYS A 175 -6.35 2.60 -15.76
N LYS A 176 -6.63 2.43 -14.46
CA LYS A 176 -8.00 2.27 -13.94
C LYS A 176 -8.85 3.54 -14.12
N VAL A 177 -8.24 4.72 -14.06
CA VAL A 177 -8.93 6.00 -14.32
C VAL A 177 -9.33 6.11 -15.79
N LYS A 178 -8.45 5.70 -16.72
CA LYS A 178 -8.75 5.68 -18.16
C LYS A 178 -9.81 4.66 -18.53
N GLU A 179 -9.80 3.49 -17.89
CA GLU A 179 -10.85 2.48 -18.05
C GLU A 179 -12.20 3.02 -17.52
N ALA A 180 -12.24 3.69 -16.36
CA ALA A 180 -13.46 4.33 -15.86
C ALA A 180 -13.93 5.55 -16.70
N ALA A 181 -13.02 6.20 -17.43
CA ALA A 181 -13.34 7.33 -18.32
C ALA A 181 -13.75 6.89 -19.73
N GLY A 182 -13.30 5.73 -20.21
CA GLY A 182 -13.54 5.21 -21.56
C GLY A 182 -14.61 4.11 -21.64
N THR A 183 -14.85 3.39 -20.55
CA THR A 183 -16.01 2.51 -20.35
C THR A 183 -16.78 3.08 -19.18
N GLY A 184 -18.06 3.43 -19.39
CA GLY A 184 -18.94 3.79 -18.28
C GLY A 184 -18.73 2.79 -17.15
N ALA A 185 -18.29 3.29 -15.99
CA ALA A 185 -17.98 2.47 -14.82
C ALA A 185 -19.03 1.37 -14.66
N PRO A 186 -18.68 0.14 -14.25
CA PRO A 186 -19.65 -0.93 -14.13
C PRO A 186 -20.82 -0.42 -13.29
N ALA A 187 -21.97 -0.24 -13.95
CA ALA A 187 -23.17 0.22 -13.32
C ALA A 187 -23.58 -0.87 -12.35
N THR A 188 -23.25 -0.70 -11.07
CA THR A 188 -23.77 -1.61 -10.05
C THR A 188 -25.25 -1.33 -9.91
N GLU A 189 -26.07 -2.16 -10.54
CA GLU A 189 -27.50 -2.21 -10.31
C GLU A 189 -27.76 -2.69 -8.87
N THR A 190 -27.97 -1.77 -7.94
CA THR A 190 -28.61 -2.10 -6.67
C THR A 190 -30.08 -2.42 -6.97
N LYS A 191 -30.45 -3.70 -6.93
CA LYS A 191 -31.84 -4.14 -6.99
C LYS A 191 -32.53 -3.77 -5.68
N SER A 192 -33.20 -2.62 -5.65
CA SER A 192 -34.22 -2.35 -4.64
C SER A 192 -35.57 -2.86 -5.11
N SER A 193 -36.21 -3.67 -4.26
CA SER A 193 -37.57 -4.18 -4.42
C SER A 193 -38.57 -3.09 -4.07
N ASN A 194 -38.81 -2.14 -4.99
CA ASN A 194 -40.10 -1.45 -5.07
C ASN A 194 -40.16 -0.61 -6.35
N GLY A 195 -41.23 -0.80 -7.11
CA GLY A 195 -41.50 -0.10 -8.36
C GLY A 195 -41.65 1.40 -8.14
N ARG A 196 -40.59 2.14 -8.48
CA ARG A 196 -40.61 3.55 -8.85
C ARG A 196 -39.36 3.80 -9.69
N ASP A 197 -39.53 4.58 -10.75
CA ASP A 197 -38.57 4.75 -11.85
C ASP A 197 -37.13 5.00 -11.37
N LYS A 198 -36.20 4.15 -11.82
CA LYS A 198 -34.80 4.16 -11.38
C LYS A 198 -34.01 5.23 -12.12
N ALA A 199 -33.52 6.25 -11.40
CA ALA A 199 -32.33 6.96 -11.83
C ALA A 199 -31.11 6.04 -11.61
N THR A 200 -30.49 5.58 -12.70
CA THR A 200 -29.19 4.89 -12.63
C THR A 200 -28.14 5.90 -12.18
N THR A 201 -27.81 5.94 -10.89
CA THR A 201 -26.69 6.76 -10.41
C THR A 201 -25.39 6.18 -10.96
N VAL A 202 -24.86 6.79 -12.02
CA VAL A 202 -23.53 6.48 -12.55
C VAL A 202 -22.51 6.93 -11.52
N VAL A 203 -21.97 5.97 -10.76
CA VAL A 203 -20.88 6.23 -9.81
C VAL A 203 -19.63 6.60 -10.61
N LYS A 204 -19.16 7.84 -10.45
CA LYS A 204 -17.90 8.28 -11.08
C LYS A 204 -16.73 7.79 -10.23
N THR A 205 -15.75 7.15 -10.86
CA THR A 205 -14.48 6.84 -10.21
C THR A 205 -13.67 8.13 -10.10
N PHE A 206 -13.17 8.44 -8.90
CA PHE A 206 -12.29 9.59 -8.70
C PHE A 206 -10.99 9.40 -9.48
N GLY A 207 -10.63 10.36 -10.33
CA GLY A 207 -9.40 10.33 -11.12
C GLY A 207 -8.22 10.91 -10.34
N PHE A 208 -7.06 10.23 -10.42
CA PHE A 208 -5.81 10.70 -9.85
C PHE A 208 -4.84 11.05 -10.97
N ASN A 209 -4.15 12.18 -10.87
CA ASN A 209 -3.21 12.58 -11.91
C ASN A 209 -1.84 11.92 -11.68
N GLN A 210 -1.66 10.75 -12.27
CA GLN A 210 -0.36 10.08 -12.38
C GLN A 210 0.23 10.24 -13.77
N THR A 211 0.11 11.41 -14.40
CA THR A 211 0.74 11.68 -15.70
C THR A 211 2.26 11.54 -15.64
N LEU A 212 2.87 11.29 -16.80
CA LEU A 212 4.32 11.16 -16.93
C LEU A 212 5.03 12.49 -16.62
N LEU A 213 4.38 13.61 -16.94
CA LEU A 213 4.85 14.96 -16.67
C LEU A 213 3.82 15.72 -15.84
N ILE A 214 4.22 16.21 -14.67
CA ILE A 214 3.40 17.07 -13.81
C ILE A 214 3.91 18.50 -13.96
N LEU A 215 3.07 19.40 -14.48
CA LEU A 215 3.45 20.79 -14.77
C LEU A 215 4.71 20.89 -15.64
N GLY A 216 4.83 20.00 -16.63
CA GLY A 216 5.99 19.91 -17.54
C GLY A 216 7.24 19.27 -16.95
N LYS A 217 7.25 18.91 -15.65
CA LYS A 217 8.38 18.23 -15.00
C LYS A 217 8.14 16.71 -14.93
N PRO A 218 9.18 15.87 -15.09
CA PRO A 218 9.06 14.44 -14.94
C PRO A 218 8.47 14.01 -13.58
N ASN A 219 7.50 13.11 -13.62
CA ASN A 219 6.99 12.45 -12.43
C ASN A 219 7.95 11.33 -12.01
N GLU A 220 8.96 11.67 -11.23
CA GLU A 220 9.99 10.75 -10.73
C GLU A 220 9.38 9.53 -10.01
N ARG A 221 8.32 9.75 -9.23
CA ARG A 221 7.63 8.68 -8.47
C ARG A 221 7.07 7.62 -9.40
N ARG A 222 6.40 8.04 -10.47
CA ARG A 222 5.91 7.16 -11.53
C ARG A 222 7.07 6.46 -12.24
N ILE A 223 8.06 7.23 -12.68
CA ILE A 223 9.17 6.72 -13.48
C ILE A 223 9.95 5.63 -12.72
N SER A 224 10.28 5.86 -11.44
CA SER A 224 11.01 4.89 -10.61
C SER A 224 10.20 3.62 -10.31
N SER A 225 8.86 3.74 -10.25
CA SER A 225 8.01 2.69 -9.66
C SER A 225 7.32 1.80 -10.70
N VAL A 226 6.92 2.33 -11.86
CA VAL A 226 6.11 1.59 -12.85
C VAL A 226 6.81 0.30 -13.30
N VAL A 227 8.03 0.41 -13.80
CA VAL A 227 8.76 -0.72 -14.37
C VAL A 227 9.04 -1.77 -13.30
N TRP A 228 9.40 -1.32 -12.09
CA TRP A 228 9.63 -2.22 -10.96
C TRP A 228 8.38 -3.04 -10.63
N HIS A 229 7.22 -2.40 -10.48
CA HIS A 229 5.98 -3.12 -10.18
C HIS A 229 5.56 -4.07 -11.30
N LEU A 230 5.67 -3.64 -12.57
CA LEU A 230 5.35 -4.49 -13.72
C LEU A 230 6.22 -5.76 -13.78
N LEU A 231 7.53 -5.65 -13.53
CA LEU A 231 8.44 -6.81 -13.50
C LEU A 231 8.14 -7.79 -12.36
N ASN A 232 7.49 -7.33 -11.29
CA ASN A 232 7.02 -8.20 -10.20
C ASN A 232 5.64 -8.82 -10.48
N CYS A 233 5.00 -8.55 -11.62
CA CYS A 233 3.68 -9.08 -11.96
C CYS A 233 3.72 -10.38 -12.81
N GLY A 234 4.85 -11.06 -12.90
CA GLY A 234 5.04 -12.22 -13.77
C GLY A 234 5.10 -11.86 -15.26
N THR A 235 5.02 -12.86 -16.13
CA THR A 235 5.30 -12.74 -17.58
C THR A 235 4.50 -11.66 -18.29
N SER A 236 3.20 -11.55 -18.01
CA SER A 236 2.35 -10.49 -18.59
C SER A 236 2.81 -9.10 -18.19
N GLY A 237 3.22 -8.93 -16.94
CA GLY A 237 3.79 -7.68 -16.44
C GLY A 237 5.11 -7.31 -17.11
N ALA A 238 5.99 -8.28 -17.38
CA ALA A 238 7.24 -8.01 -18.08
C ALA A 238 7.04 -7.54 -19.51
N THR A 239 6.07 -8.11 -20.25
CA THR A 239 5.71 -7.61 -21.59
C THR A 239 5.27 -6.14 -21.53
N GLU A 240 4.48 -5.77 -20.53
CA GLU A 240 4.07 -4.37 -20.32
C GLU A 240 5.24 -3.48 -19.88
N ALA A 241 6.19 -4.01 -19.11
CA ALA A 241 7.40 -3.31 -18.72
C ALA A 241 8.27 -3.00 -19.94
N VAL A 242 8.47 -3.98 -20.83
CA VAL A 242 9.21 -3.79 -22.10
C VAL A 242 8.54 -2.74 -22.97
N LYS A 243 7.21 -2.78 -23.13
CA LYS A 243 6.47 -1.75 -23.86
C LYS A 243 6.66 -0.35 -23.26
N THR A 244 6.72 -0.26 -21.94
CA THR A 244 6.98 1.01 -21.24
C THR A 244 8.40 1.50 -21.50
N LEU A 245 9.39 0.62 -21.46
CA LEU A 245 10.81 0.95 -21.74
C LEU A 245 11.07 1.29 -23.21
N GLN A 246 10.25 0.78 -24.14
CA GLN A 246 10.32 1.13 -25.56
C GLN A 246 9.67 2.49 -25.88
N SER A 247 8.95 3.09 -24.93
CA SER A 247 8.34 4.40 -25.14
C SER A 247 9.38 5.50 -25.09
N ILE A 248 9.58 6.19 -26.22
CA ILE A 248 10.48 7.35 -26.32
C ILE A 248 10.11 8.43 -25.29
N SER A 249 8.81 8.69 -25.10
CA SER A 249 8.37 9.67 -24.10
C SER A 249 8.75 9.27 -22.69
N PHE A 250 8.64 7.99 -22.33
CA PHE A 250 9.04 7.48 -21.02
C PHE A 250 10.55 7.58 -20.82
N LEU A 251 11.34 7.17 -21.81
CA LEU A 251 12.80 7.27 -21.77
C LEU A 251 13.27 8.73 -21.69
N GLY A 252 12.68 9.62 -22.48
CA GLY A 252 12.97 11.05 -22.43
C GLY A 252 12.72 11.63 -21.03
N ALA A 253 11.54 11.36 -20.46
CA ALA A 253 11.23 11.80 -19.10
C ALA A 253 12.15 11.18 -18.04
N ALA A 254 12.60 9.92 -18.23
CA ALA A 254 13.55 9.28 -17.33
C ALA A 254 14.96 9.88 -17.42
N ILE A 255 15.39 10.31 -18.61
CA ILE A 255 16.65 11.03 -18.81
C ILE A 255 16.57 12.41 -18.15
N ASP A 256 15.49 13.15 -18.39
CA ASP A 256 15.25 14.46 -17.79
C ASP A 256 15.21 14.40 -16.25
N ALA A 257 14.72 13.28 -15.71
CA ALA A 257 14.68 13.01 -14.27
C ALA A 257 16.02 12.48 -13.70
N GLY A 258 17.00 12.13 -14.53
CA GLY A 258 18.24 11.48 -14.10
C GLY A 258 18.04 10.06 -13.54
N LEU A 259 16.97 9.36 -13.93
CA LEU A 259 16.59 8.05 -13.39
C LEU A 259 16.91 6.88 -14.33
N LEU A 260 17.60 7.13 -15.44
CA LEU A 260 17.87 6.09 -16.45
C LEU A 260 18.67 4.91 -15.87
N ASP A 261 19.70 5.20 -15.07
CA ASP A 261 20.52 4.16 -14.42
C ASP A 261 19.72 3.32 -13.42
N GLU A 262 18.82 3.96 -12.65
CA GLU A 262 17.95 3.27 -11.71
C GLU A 262 17.03 2.28 -12.44
N ILE A 263 16.43 2.71 -13.55
CA ILE A 263 15.55 1.88 -14.37
C ILE A 263 16.33 0.71 -14.98
N TRP A 264 17.51 0.99 -15.54
CA TRP A 264 18.36 -0.03 -16.16
C TRP A 264 18.80 -1.11 -15.17
N ASN A 265 19.22 -0.72 -13.97
CA ASN A 265 19.65 -1.65 -12.92
C ASN A 265 18.52 -2.58 -12.48
N VAL A 266 17.29 -2.07 -12.39
CA VAL A 266 16.12 -2.87 -12.00
C VAL A 266 15.75 -3.88 -13.07
N SER A 267 15.76 -3.44 -14.33
CA SER A 267 15.44 -4.28 -15.47
C SER A 267 16.47 -5.38 -15.66
N SER A 268 17.77 -5.05 -15.59
CA SER A 268 18.86 -6.01 -15.76
C SER A 268 18.89 -7.10 -14.68
N LEU A 269 18.66 -6.75 -13.40
CA LEU A 269 18.64 -7.72 -12.31
C LEU A 269 17.49 -8.74 -12.46
N ARG A 270 16.31 -8.28 -12.86
CA ARG A 270 15.13 -9.14 -13.10
C ARG A 270 15.27 -9.97 -14.38
N TRP A 271 15.87 -9.44 -15.43
CA TRP A 271 16.10 -10.21 -16.66
C TRP A 271 17.12 -11.33 -16.46
N ARG A 272 18.15 -11.13 -15.63
CA ARG A 272 19.10 -12.19 -15.28
C ARG A 272 18.42 -13.33 -14.51
N THR A 273 17.52 -13.03 -13.57
CA THR A 273 16.79 -14.08 -12.84
C THR A 273 15.81 -14.84 -13.72
N TRP A 274 15.21 -14.19 -14.72
CA TRP A 274 14.31 -14.85 -15.66
C TRP A 274 15.06 -15.63 -16.75
N GLY A 275 16.19 -15.11 -17.23
CA GLY A 275 17.06 -15.82 -18.19
C GLY A 275 17.62 -17.13 -17.63
N LEU A 276 17.91 -17.16 -16.32
CA LEU A 276 18.28 -18.39 -15.61
C LEU A 276 17.09 -19.36 -15.44
N ALA A 277 15.87 -18.86 -15.28
CA ALA A 277 14.67 -19.72 -15.21
C ALA A 277 14.30 -20.35 -16.56
N PHE A 278 14.64 -19.70 -17.68
CA PHE A 278 14.44 -20.24 -19.03
C PHE A 278 15.51 -21.24 -19.47
N THR A 279 16.70 -21.23 -18.88
CA THR A 279 17.79 -22.18 -19.22
C THR A 279 17.69 -23.53 -18.49
N VAL A 280 16.77 -23.69 -17.54
CA VAL A 280 16.55 -24.96 -16.81
C VAL A 280 15.37 -25.77 -17.38
N ARG A 281 14.75 -25.32 -18.48
CA ARG A 281 13.67 -26.03 -19.19
C ARG A 281 13.93 -26.21 -20.69
N SER A 282 15.18 -26.50 -21.05
CA SER A 282 15.53 -27.03 -22.38
C SER A 282 15.97 -28.48 -22.27
#